data_AF-A0A2K2U725-F1
#
_entry.id   AF-A0A2K2U725-F1
#
_cell.length_a   1.000
_cell.length_b   1.000
_cell.length_c   1.000
_cell.angle_alpha   90.00
_cell.angle_beta   90.00
_cell.angle_gamma   90.00
#
_symmetry.space_group_name_H-M   'P 1'
#
loop_
_entity.id
_entity.type
_entity.pdbx_description
1 polymer ?
#
loop_
_entity_poly.entity_id
_entity_poly.type
_entity_poly.pdbx_seq_one_letter_code
_entity_poly.pdbx_strand_id
1 'polypeptide(L)'
;MTWTTDKRILDFSTTDNGKLVMDWSDDTRRVFDTRPYARGFLAPLSDPSYFEKAYLQNRGSTIAWPDGQDFAPEWLYEGSDIIEQSGQLPPRSDLMTWKNGKFILRLEPVCDDTLVLHWSDGTVRAFSVWGNADSESIERLSDQAYLAQARISLSRDAGTWPGGERFEARTLYERSRIAGGVRSERQTAPSSEANVKPNDSAARKPKECRALDGTEQQSFERG
;
A
#
# COMPACT_ATOMS: atom_id res chain seq x y z
N MET A 1 11.44 -19.61 20.56
CA MET A 1 11.23 -19.86 19.11
C MET A 1 12.04 -18.84 18.37
N THR A 2 12.56 -19.18 17.19
CA THR A 2 13.49 -18.31 16.44
C THR A 2 12.88 -17.97 15.09
N TRP A 3 12.95 -16.70 14.72
CA TRP A 3 12.54 -16.26 13.39
C TRP A 3 13.57 -16.69 12.33
N THR A 4 13.07 -16.99 11.14
CA THR A 4 13.87 -17.33 9.95
C THR A 4 13.26 -16.65 8.73
N THR A 5 14.07 -16.37 7.71
CA THR A 5 13.67 -15.56 6.53
C THR A 5 12.55 -16.18 5.68
N ASP A 6 12.30 -17.48 5.82
CA ASP A 6 11.20 -18.21 5.17
C ASP A 6 9.84 -18.01 5.87
N LYS A 7 9.84 -17.55 7.13
CA LYS A 7 8.62 -17.27 7.90
C LYS A 7 8.01 -15.94 7.48
N ARG A 8 6.75 -16.01 7.05
CA ARG A 8 5.97 -14.85 6.60
C ARG A 8 4.59 -14.83 7.23
N ILE A 9 4.06 -13.64 7.42
CA ILE A 9 2.69 -13.38 7.81
C ILE A 9 1.81 -13.61 6.58
N LEU A 10 0.95 -14.62 6.66
CA LEU A 10 -0.03 -14.95 5.62
C LEU A 10 -1.20 -13.98 5.68
N ASP A 11 -1.69 -13.70 6.88
CA ASP A 11 -2.76 -12.76 7.14
C ASP A 11 -2.64 -12.18 8.56
N PHE A 12 -3.31 -11.06 8.81
CA PHE A 12 -3.38 -10.47 10.14
C PHE A 12 -4.68 -9.68 10.33
N SER A 13 -5.01 -9.41 11.59
CA SER A 13 -6.09 -8.53 12.01
C SER A 13 -5.62 -7.60 13.13
N THR A 14 -6.31 -6.47 13.27
CA THR A 14 -6.11 -5.49 14.35
C THR A 14 -7.24 -5.62 15.36
N THR A 15 -6.92 -5.43 16.63
CA THR A 15 -7.91 -5.38 17.72
C THR A 15 -8.01 -3.98 18.31
N ASP A 16 -9.14 -3.66 18.95
CA ASP A 16 -9.40 -2.39 19.63
C ASP A 16 -8.38 -2.07 20.74
N ASN A 17 -7.75 -3.11 21.30
CA ASN A 17 -6.74 -2.98 22.33
C ASN A 17 -5.31 -2.81 21.80
N GLY A 18 -5.11 -2.49 20.51
CA GLY A 18 -3.79 -2.24 19.93
C GLY A 18 -2.95 -3.50 19.72
N LYS A 19 -3.57 -4.69 19.70
CA LYS A 19 -2.87 -5.93 19.36
C LYS A 19 -3.06 -6.28 17.89
N LEU A 20 -2.02 -6.92 17.35
CA LEU A 20 -2.03 -7.60 16.06
C LEU A 20 -2.24 -9.08 16.30
N VAL A 21 -3.19 -9.70 15.59
CA VAL A 21 -3.33 -11.17 15.53
C VAL A 21 -2.92 -11.61 14.14
N MET A 22 -1.94 -12.51 14.04
CA MET A 22 -1.23 -12.84 12.80
C MET A 22 -1.23 -14.35 12.56
N ASP A 23 -1.55 -14.76 11.34
CA ASP A 23 -1.36 -16.12 10.86
C ASP A 23 -0.02 -16.21 10.12
N TRP A 24 0.84 -17.11 10.57
CA TRP A 24 2.17 -17.31 10.01
C TRP A 24 2.22 -18.54 9.10
N SER A 25 3.21 -18.56 8.21
CA SER A 25 3.42 -19.63 7.23
C SER A 25 3.87 -20.97 7.82
N ASP A 26 4.10 -21.04 9.12
CA ASP A 26 4.37 -22.27 9.86
C ASP A 26 3.15 -22.78 10.64
N ASP A 27 1.97 -22.35 10.19
CA ASP A 27 0.66 -22.67 10.75
C ASP A 27 0.44 -22.15 12.19
N THR A 28 1.34 -21.31 12.70
CA THR A 28 1.13 -20.67 14.01
C THR A 28 0.28 -19.42 13.89
N ARG A 29 -0.65 -19.27 14.84
CA ARG A 29 -1.35 -18.00 15.09
C ARG A 29 -0.73 -17.31 16.29
N ARG A 30 -0.38 -16.04 16.11
CA ARG A 30 0.36 -15.27 17.12
C ARG A 30 -0.29 -13.93 17.42
N VAL A 31 -0.19 -13.46 18.65
CA VAL A 31 -0.66 -12.14 19.08
C VAL A 31 0.50 -11.28 19.55
N PHE A 32 0.59 -10.06 19.02
CA PHE A 32 1.61 -9.07 19.36
C PHE A 32 0.96 -7.81 19.93
N ASP A 33 1.42 -7.33 21.08
CA ASP A 33 0.93 -6.10 21.69
C ASP A 33 1.80 -4.90 21.28
N THR A 34 1.23 -3.97 20.53
CA THR A 34 1.98 -2.79 20.06
C THR A 34 2.03 -1.67 21.09
N ARG A 35 1.14 -1.67 22.10
CA ARG A 35 0.98 -0.55 23.03
C ARG A 35 2.25 -0.21 23.84
N PRO A 36 3.04 -1.17 24.34
CA PRO A 36 4.29 -0.86 25.03
C PRO A 36 5.29 -0.07 24.18
N TYR A 37 5.14 -0.14 22.85
CA TYR A 37 6.04 0.48 21.89
C TYR A 37 5.47 1.76 21.27
N ALA A 38 4.20 2.11 21.55
CA ALA A 38 3.50 3.26 20.96
C ALA A 38 3.99 4.62 21.50
N ARG A 39 5.27 4.94 21.22
CA ARG A 39 5.99 6.13 21.67
C ARG A 39 6.99 6.57 20.59
N GLY A 40 7.41 7.84 20.64
CA GLY A 40 8.34 8.38 19.65
C GLY A 40 7.77 8.27 18.23
N PHE A 41 8.54 7.69 17.30
CA PHE A 41 8.09 7.46 15.92
C PHE A 41 6.84 6.56 15.82
N LEU A 42 6.62 5.68 16.80
CA LEU A 42 5.45 4.80 16.89
C LEU A 42 4.28 5.40 17.68
N ALA A 43 4.37 6.65 18.14
CA ALA A 43 3.29 7.29 18.90
C ALA A 43 1.91 7.29 18.20
N PRO A 44 1.80 7.46 16.86
CA PRO A 44 0.51 7.43 16.16
C PRO A 44 -0.27 6.11 16.34
N LEU A 45 0.40 5.00 16.68
CA LEU A 45 -0.26 3.71 16.88
C LEU A 45 -1.19 3.69 18.12
N SER A 46 -1.11 4.71 18.98
CA SER A 46 -2.06 4.88 20.09
C SER A 46 -3.45 5.34 19.64
N ASP A 47 -3.58 5.93 18.45
CA ASP A 47 -4.87 6.30 17.87
C ASP A 47 -5.50 5.07 17.19
N PRO A 48 -6.65 4.56 17.67
CA PRO A 48 -7.31 3.40 17.09
C PRO A 48 -7.62 3.56 15.60
N SER A 49 -7.99 4.77 15.16
CA SER A 49 -8.34 5.05 13.76
C SER A 49 -7.12 5.02 12.84
N TYR A 50 -5.94 5.35 13.37
CA TYR A 50 -4.67 5.20 12.66
C TYR A 50 -4.19 3.77 12.70
N PHE A 51 -4.28 3.11 13.87
CA PHE A 51 -3.86 1.73 14.08
C PHE A 51 -4.53 0.75 13.10
N GLU A 52 -5.81 0.96 12.82
CA GLU A 52 -6.60 0.17 11.87
C GLU A 52 -6.17 0.29 10.40
N LYS A 53 -5.27 1.22 10.07
CA LYS A 53 -4.72 1.40 8.71
C LYS A 53 -3.51 0.53 8.43
N ALA A 54 -3.15 -0.37 9.35
CA ALA A 54 -2.08 -1.33 9.20
C ALA A 54 -2.24 -2.14 7.90
N TYR A 55 -1.13 -2.46 7.24
CA TYR A 55 -1.09 -3.28 6.03
C TYR A 55 0.12 -4.22 6.04
N LEU A 56 0.03 -5.33 5.28
CA LEU A 56 1.19 -6.19 5.04
C LEU A 56 2.12 -5.53 4.03
N GLN A 57 3.41 -5.52 4.34
CA GLN A 57 4.46 -5.06 3.44
C GLN A 57 5.47 -6.20 3.20
N ASN A 58 6.24 -6.08 2.10
CA ASN A 58 7.31 -7.01 1.75
C ASN A 58 6.86 -8.49 1.72
N ARG A 59 5.82 -8.83 0.97
CA ARG A 59 5.30 -10.21 0.82
C ARG A 59 4.91 -10.87 2.15
N GLY A 60 4.48 -10.07 3.12
CA GLY A 60 4.12 -10.55 4.45
C GLY A 60 5.29 -10.68 5.41
N SER A 61 6.46 -10.13 5.09
CA SER A 61 7.57 -10.07 6.04
C SER A 61 7.33 -9.06 7.16
N THR A 62 6.46 -8.07 6.99
CA THR A 62 6.22 -7.06 8.03
C THR A 62 4.79 -6.52 7.98
N ILE A 63 4.37 -5.89 9.08
CA ILE A 63 3.17 -5.06 9.18
C ILE A 63 3.61 -3.61 9.35
N ALA A 64 3.07 -2.74 8.51
CA ALA A 64 3.39 -1.33 8.45
C ALA A 64 2.15 -0.43 8.47
N TRP A 65 2.36 0.87 8.70
CA TRP A 65 1.34 1.92 8.73
C TRP A 65 1.64 3.03 7.71
N PRO A 66 0.64 3.85 7.32
CA PRO A 66 0.74 4.79 6.20
C PRO A 66 1.94 5.73 6.22
N ASP A 67 2.36 6.20 7.40
CA ASP A 67 3.47 7.14 7.60
C ASP A 67 4.82 6.45 7.81
N GLY A 68 4.93 5.16 7.45
CA GLY A 68 6.18 4.41 7.41
C GLY A 68 6.57 3.75 8.73
N GLN A 69 5.71 3.77 9.76
CA GLN A 69 5.93 2.95 10.94
C GLN A 69 5.79 1.48 10.58
N ASP A 70 6.68 0.64 11.10
CA ASP A 70 6.64 -0.80 10.93
C ASP A 70 7.20 -1.52 12.16
N PHE A 71 6.98 -2.83 12.22
CA PHE A 71 7.67 -3.72 13.16
C PHE A 71 8.39 -4.81 12.38
N ALA A 72 9.70 -4.94 12.58
CA ALA A 72 10.49 -5.98 11.91
C ALA A 72 9.89 -7.39 12.12
N PRO A 73 10.00 -8.30 11.13
CA PRO A 73 9.46 -9.66 11.21
C PRO A 73 9.89 -10.41 12.47
N GLU A 74 11.17 -10.30 12.81
CA GLU A 74 11.77 -10.95 13.98
C GLU A 74 11.09 -10.48 15.27
N TRP A 75 10.82 -9.18 15.39
CA TRP A 75 10.11 -8.62 16.55
C TRP A 75 8.66 -9.09 16.61
N LEU A 76 7.96 -9.09 15.48
CA LEU A 76 6.59 -9.58 15.40
C LEU A 76 6.49 -11.07 15.73
N TYR A 77 7.47 -11.87 15.32
CA TYR A 77 7.48 -13.32 15.55
C TYR A 77 7.93 -13.69 16.96
N GLU A 78 9.07 -13.18 17.41
CA GLU A 78 9.68 -13.56 18.69
C GLU A 78 9.06 -12.82 19.88
N GLY A 79 8.58 -11.60 19.67
CA GLY A 79 7.90 -10.79 20.68
C GLY A 79 6.40 -11.08 20.81
N SER A 80 5.87 -12.07 20.08
CA SER A 80 4.45 -12.45 20.15
C SER A 80 4.23 -13.78 20.85
N ASP A 81 3.05 -13.89 21.46
CA ASP A 81 2.58 -15.12 22.08
C ASP A 81 1.82 -15.97 21.06
N ILE A 82 2.02 -17.29 21.07
CA ILE A 82 1.17 -18.21 20.31
C ILE A 82 -0.19 -18.30 21.00
N ILE A 83 -1.26 -18.28 20.20
CA ILE A 83 -2.61 -18.44 20.70
C ILE A 83 -3.34 -19.59 19.99
N GLU A 84 -4.08 -20.35 20.77
CA GLU A 84 -5.02 -21.37 20.27
C GLU A 84 -6.36 -20.70 19.97
N GLN A 85 -6.44 -20.01 18.83
CA GLN A 85 -7.69 -19.39 18.38
C GLN A 85 -8.14 -20.07 17.08
N SER A 86 -9.24 -20.81 17.15
CA SER A 86 -9.83 -21.50 16.02
C SER A 86 -10.76 -20.58 15.22
N GLY A 87 -10.67 -20.67 13.88
CA GLY A 87 -11.47 -19.87 12.95
C GLY A 87 -10.65 -18.95 12.06
N GLN A 88 -11.31 -18.34 11.07
CA GLN A 88 -10.69 -17.32 10.23
C GLN A 88 -10.41 -16.07 11.09
N LEU A 89 -9.27 -15.41 10.89
CA LEU A 89 -9.04 -14.10 11.50
C LEU A 89 -10.24 -13.20 11.21
N PRO A 90 -10.69 -12.38 12.17
CA PRO A 90 -11.67 -11.36 11.85
C PRO A 90 -11.12 -10.54 10.67
N PRO A 91 -12.00 -10.05 9.78
CA PRO A 91 -11.56 -9.21 8.69
C PRO A 91 -10.68 -8.09 9.26
N ARG A 92 -9.64 -7.70 8.52
CA ARG A 92 -8.94 -6.43 8.80
C ARG A 92 -10.01 -5.34 8.94
N SER A 93 -9.69 -4.23 9.60
CA SER A 93 -10.63 -3.11 9.77
C SER A 93 -11.50 -2.89 8.52
N ASP A 94 -12.73 -2.40 8.69
CA ASP A 94 -13.66 -2.21 7.56
C ASP A 94 -13.05 -1.38 6.40
N LEU A 95 -12.04 -0.56 6.73
CA LEU A 95 -11.20 0.19 5.81
C LEU A 95 -10.27 -0.69 4.96
N MET A 96 -9.75 -1.79 5.48
CA MET A 96 -8.79 -2.67 4.81
C MET A 96 -9.43 -3.96 4.27
N THR A 97 -10.73 -4.16 4.48
CA THR A 97 -11.47 -5.33 3.99
C THR A 97 -12.13 -5.07 2.64
N TRP A 98 -11.94 -6.00 1.70
CA TRP A 98 -12.67 -6.00 0.44
C TRP A 98 -14.16 -6.26 0.68
N LYS A 99 -15.02 -5.39 0.15
CA LYS A 99 -16.47 -5.59 0.09
C LYS A 99 -16.89 -5.59 -1.37
N ASN A 100 -17.71 -6.58 -1.76
CA ASN A 100 -18.18 -6.71 -3.14
C ASN A 100 -18.84 -5.41 -3.63
N GLY A 101 -18.61 -5.06 -4.90
CA GLY A 101 -19.11 -3.82 -5.52
C GLY A 101 -18.11 -2.65 -5.53
N LYS A 102 -16.96 -2.77 -4.85
CA LYS A 102 -15.83 -1.86 -5.06
C LYS A 102 -15.19 -2.12 -6.42
N PHE A 103 -14.70 -1.08 -7.10
CA PHE A 103 -13.97 -1.21 -8.36
C PHE A 103 -12.92 -0.11 -8.53
N ILE A 104 -11.93 -0.37 -9.39
CA ILE A 104 -10.83 0.55 -9.65
C ILE A 104 -11.32 1.66 -10.59
N LEU A 105 -11.24 2.92 -10.16
CA LEU A 105 -11.53 4.10 -10.98
C LEU A 105 -10.32 4.51 -11.82
N ARG A 106 -9.14 4.47 -11.21
CA ARG A 106 -7.88 4.89 -11.81
C ARG A 106 -6.73 4.07 -11.21
N LEU A 107 -5.77 3.72 -12.04
CA LEU A 107 -4.54 3.04 -11.67
C LEU A 107 -3.40 3.83 -12.30
N GLU A 108 -2.48 4.29 -11.46
CA GLU A 108 -1.33 5.09 -11.87
C GLU A 108 -0.05 4.45 -11.36
N PRO A 109 0.78 3.89 -12.25
CA PRO A 109 2.15 3.52 -11.89
C PRO A 109 2.96 4.77 -11.51
N VAL A 110 3.66 4.71 -10.38
CA VAL A 110 4.55 5.75 -9.86
C VAL A 110 5.98 5.17 -9.77
N CYS A 111 6.96 5.96 -9.32
CA CYS A 111 8.31 5.45 -9.00
C CYS A 111 8.25 4.31 -7.97
N ASP A 112 9.37 3.60 -7.85
CA ASP A 112 9.64 2.65 -6.78
C ASP A 112 8.55 1.57 -6.67
N ASP A 113 8.29 0.89 -7.80
CA ASP A 113 7.37 -0.25 -7.91
C ASP A 113 5.92 0.00 -7.45
N THR A 114 5.54 1.25 -7.21
CA THR A 114 4.28 1.59 -6.57
C THR A 114 3.17 1.90 -7.57
N LEU A 115 1.98 1.36 -7.35
CA LEU A 115 0.75 1.74 -8.05
C LEU A 115 -0.11 2.59 -7.12
N VAL A 116 -0.54 3.76 -7.59
CA VAL A 116 -1.58 4.56 -6.95
C VAL A 116 -2.93 4.20 -7.56
N LEU A 117 -3.85 3.72 -6.73
CA LEU A 117 -5.18 3.28 -7.10
C LEU A 117 -6.23 4.22 -6.49
N HIS A 118 -7.09 4.76 -7.34
CA HIS A 118 -8.30 5.44 -6.90
C HIS A 118 -9.47 4.45 -6.96
N TRP A 119 -10.17 4.31 -5.84
CA TRP A 119 -11.26 3.36 -5.70
C TRP A 119 -12.63 4.04 -5.70
N SER A 120 -13.66 3.28 -6.08
CA SER A 120 -15.05 3.75 -6.12
C SER A 120 -15.62 4.19 -4.75
N ASP A 121 -14.97 3.80 -3.65
CA ASP A 121 -15.31 4.23 -2.28
C ASP A 121 -14.65 5.55 -1.87
N GLY A 122 -13.95 6.21 -2.80
CA GLY A 122 -13.25 7.47 -2.57
C GLY A 122 -11.86 7.31 -1.96
N THR A 123 -11.42 6.10 -1.61
CA THR A 123 -10.07 5.88 -1.10
C THR A 123 -9.03 5.98 -2.21
N VAL A 124 -7.89 6.58 -1.86
CA VAL A 124 -6.67 6.51 -2.67
C VAL A 124 -5.73 5.58 -1.94
N ARG A 125 -5.17 4.63 -2.68
CA ARG A 125 -4.36 3.54 -2.13
C ARG A 125 -3.06 3.41 -2.89
N ALA A 126 -1.98 3.14 -2.18
CA ALA A 126 -0.69 2.85 -2.79
C ALA A 126 -0.34 1.37 -2.59
N PHE A 127 -0.05 0.69 -3.69
CA PHE A 127 0.27 -0.74 -3.74
C PHE A 127 1.72 -0.92 -4.19
N SER A 128 2.57 -1.54 -3.37
CA SER A 128 3.91 -1.95 -3.82
C SER A 128 3.79 -3.25 -4.62
N VAL A 129 4.27 -3.22 -5.86
CA VAL A 129 4.30 -4.40 -6.73
C VAL A 129 5.40 -5.35 -6.31
N TRP A 130 6.56 -4.86 -5.88
CA TRP A 130 7.67 -5.69 -5.41
C TRP A 130 7.29 -6.57 -4.22
N GLY A 131 6.56 -5.97 -3.27
CA GLY A 131 6.03 -6.67 -2.11
C GLY A 131 4.93 -7.69 -2.42
N ASN A 132 4.49 -7.87 -3.67
CA ASN A 132 3.32 -8.69 -3.99
C ASN A 132 3.42 -9.56 -5.25
N ALA A 133 4.35 -9.28 -6.17
CA ALA A 133 4.60 -10.13 -7.33
C ALA A 133 5.24 -11.48 -6.94
N ASP A 134 5.22 -12.48 -7.81
CA ASP A 134 6.07 -13.67 -7.68
C ASP A 134 7.50 -13.39 -8.19
N SER A 135 8.40 -14.37 -8.17
CA SER A 135 9.80 -14.19 -8.61
C SER A 135 9.96 -14.05 -10.12
N GLU A 136 9.05 -14.60 -10.92
CA GLU A 136 9.14 -14.52 -12.39
C GLU A 136 8.61 -13.18 -12.89
N SER A 137 7.47 -12.75 -12.34
CA SER A 137 6.81 -11.50 -12.67
C SER A 137 7.61 -10.29 -12.20
N ILE A 138 8.32 -10.40 -11.06
CA ILE A 138 8.98 -9.23 -10.47
C ILE A 138 10.12 -8.68 -11.33
N GLU A 139 10.84 -9.54 -12.06
CA GLU A 139 11.92 -9.09 -12.94
C GLU A 139 11.41 -8.07 -13.97
N ARG A 140 10.23 -8.34 -14.54
CA ARG A 140 9.61 -7.45 -15.53
C ARG A 140 8.94 -6.25 -14.87
N LEU A 141 8.21 -6.48 -13.78
CA LEU A 141 7.47 -5.42 -13.08
C LEU A 141 8.38 -4.41 -12.37
N SER A 142 9.66 -4.73 -12.16
CA SER A 142 10.65 -3.79 -11.66
C SER A 142 11.14 -2.81 -12.73
N ASP A 143 10.96 -3.13 -14.02
CA ASP A 143 11.21 -2.18 -15.10
C ASP A 143 10.13 -1.11 -15.14
N GLN A 144 10.53 0.15 -15.03
CA GLN A 144 9.58 1.27 -14.93
C GLN A 144 8.75 1.46 -16.21
N ALA A 145 9.34 1.19 -17.38
CA ALA A 145 8.62 1.30 -18.65
C ALA A 145 7.60 0.17 -18.82
N TYR A 146 7.87 -1.01 -18.25
CA TYR A 146 6.95 -2.12 -18.18
C TYR A 146 5.85 -1.87 -17.14
N LEU A 147 6.21 -1.41 -15.94
CA LEU A 147 5.26 -1.05 -14.88
C LEU A 147 4.24 -0.01 -15.37
N ALA A 148 4.69 0.99 -16.14
CA ALA A 148 3.85 2.02 -16.77
C ALA A 148 2.80 1.47 -17.77
N GLN A 149 2.95 0.22 -18.21
CA GLN A 149 2.00 -0.44 -19.11
C GLN A 149 0.80 -1.04 -18.38
N ALA A 150 0.70 -0.90 -17.06
CA ALA A 150 -0.44 -1.33 -16.27
C ALA A 150 -1.77 -0.83 -16.87
N ARG A 151 -2.76 -1.71 -16.93
CA ARG A 151 -4.14 -1.42 -17.36
C ARG A 151 -5.12 -1.91 -16.31
N ILE A 152 -6.30 -1.30 -16.28
CA ILE A 152 -7.44 -1.82 -15.52
C ILE A 152 -8.18 -2.81 -16.43
N SER A 153 -8.55 -3.97 -15.89
CA SER A 153 -9.39 -4.94 -16.60
C SER A 153 -10.73 -4.31 -17.03
N LEU A 154 -11.39 -4.85 -18.06
CA LEU A 154 -12.68 -4.32 -18.51
C LEU A 154 -13.76 -4.36 -17.42
N SER A 155 -13.74 -5.40 -16.59
CA SER A 155 -14.60 -5.56 -15.41
C SER A 155 -14.18 -4.68 -14.22
N ARG A 156 -13.05 -3.96 -14.32
CA ARG A 156 -12.47 -3.11 -13.27
C ARG A 156 -12.16 -3.82 -11.96
N ASP A 157 -11.94 -5.13 -12.08
CA ASP A 157 -11.67 -6.06 -11.00
C ASP A 157 -10.19 -6.45 -10.90
N ALA A 158 -9.30 -5.87 -11.71
CA ALA A 158 -7.88 -6.15 -11.63
C ALA A 158 -7.02 -5.08 -12.33
N GLY A 159 -5.76 -5.04 -11.91
CA GLY A 159 -4.65 -4.48 -12.71
C GLY A 159 -4.01 -5.57 -13.55
N THR A 160 -3.71 -5.29 -14.81
CA THR A 160 -3.15 -6.25 -15.79
C THR A 160 -2.01 -5.65 -16.60
N TRP A 161 -1.05 -6.48 -17.01
CA TRP A 161 0.07 -6.12 -17.89
C TRP A 161 0.08 -6.95 -19.17
N PRO A 162 0.76 -6.48 -20.24
CA PRO A 162 0.79 -7.19 -21.53
C PRO A 162 1.41 -8.59 -21.50
N GLY A 163 2.31 -8.87 -20.56
CA GLY A 163 2.93 -10.18 -20.34
C GLY A 163 2.04 -11.18 -19.61
N GLY A 164 0.81 -10.79 -19.25
CA GLY A 164 -0.17 -11.65 -18.61
C GLY A 164 -0.22 -11.52 -17.08
N GLU A 165 0.66 -10.71 -16.47
CA GLU A 165 0.63 -10.46 -15.04
C GLU A 165 -0.71 -9.80 -14.65
N ARG A 166 -1.28 -10.24 -13.53
CA ARG A 166 -2.59 -9.81 -13.06
C ARG A 166 -2.61 -9.73 -11.54
N PHE A 167 -3.10 -8.61 -11.02
CA PHE A 167 -3.43 -8.44 -9.61
C PHE A 167 -4.93 -8.21 -9.46
N GLU A 168 -5.61 -9.14 -8.78
CA GLU A 168 -7.04 -9.00 -8.48
C GLU A 168 -7.32 -7.77 -7.61
N ALA A 169 -8.48 -7.16 -7.79
CA ALA A 169 -8.91 -5.97 -7.08
C ALA A 169 -8.95 -6.20 -5.57
N ARG A 170 -9.33 -7.41 -5.12
CA ARG A 170 -9.23 -7.80 -3.71
C ARG A 170 -7.80 -7.66 -3.19
N THR A 171 -6.82 -8.24 -3.90
CA THR A 171 -5.40 -8.14 -3.56
C THR A 171 -4.94 -6.68 -3.56
N LEU A 172 -5.25 -5.93 -4.62
CA LEU A 172 -4.90 -4.51 -4.74
C LEU A 172 -5.56 -3.68 -3.63
N TYR A 173 -6.73 -4.06 -3.12
CA TYR A 173 -7.42 -3.31 -2.08
C TYR A 173 -6.88 -3.62 -0.68
N GLU A 174 -6.80 -4.91 -0.33
CA GLU A 174 -6.48 -5.40 1.01
C GLU A 174 -4.99 -5.29 1.35
N ARG A 175 -4.12 -5.25 0.34
CA ARG A 175 -2.65 -5.17 0.49
C ARG A 175 -2.05 -3.82 0.12
N SER A 176 -2.88 -2.83 -0.20
CA SER A 176 -2.40 -1.46 -0.36
C SER A 176 -2.46 -0.69 0.94
N ARG A 177 -1.52 0.23 1.12
CA ARG A 177 -1.64 1.29 2.12
C ARG A 177 -2.68 2.31 1.66
N ILE A 178 -3.45 2.89 2.59
CA ILE A 178 -4.27 4.06 2.28
C ILE A 178 -3.33 5.26 2.16
N ALA A 179 -3.24 5.85 0.96
CA ALA A 179 -2.49 7.08 0.76
C ALA A 179 -3.35 8.24 1.29
N GLY A 180 -2.80 9.04 2.20
CA GLY A 180 -3.47 10.25 2.68
C GLY A 180 -3.77 11.18 1.51
N GLY A 181 -5.04 11.26 1.09
CA GLY A 181 -5.50 12.16 0.04
C GLY A 181 -6.06 13.45 0.64
N VAL A 182 -5.44 14.58 0.30
CA VAL A 182 -5.98 15.93 0.46
C VAL A 182 -7.46 15.96 0.03
N ARG A 183 -8.29 16.65 0.85
CA ARG A 183 -9.69 16.95 0.56
C ARG A 183 -9.84 17.47 -0.86
N SER A 184 -10.72 16.83 -1.64
CA SER A 184 -11.23 17.41 -2.88
C SER A 184 -12.15 18.59 -2.54
N GLU A 185 -11.59 19.78 -2.37
CA GLU A 185 -12.37 21.01 -2.47
C GLU A 185 -12.46 21.41 -3.93
N ARG A 186 -13.66 21.20 -4.49
CA ARG A 186 -14.13 21.92 -5.66
C ARG A 186 -14.13 23.41 -5.33
N GLN A 187 -13.22 24.17 -5.93
CA GLN A 187 -13.40 25.61 -6.13
C GLN A 187 -13.29 25.96 -7.62
N THR A 188 -14.42 26.48 -8.08
CA THR A 188 -14.70 27.08 -9.39
C THR A 188 -13.97 28.41 -9.60
N ALA A 189 -13.29 28.53 -10.75
CA ALA A 189 -13.14 29.71 -11.65
C ALA A 189 -12.40 30.97 -11.13
N PRO A 190 -11.84 31.86 -11.99
CA PRO A 190 -12.21 32.10 -13.39
C PRO A 190 -11.07 32.21 -14.43
N SER A 191 -11.56 32.24 -15.67
CA SER A 191 -10.95 32.49 -16.96
C SER A 191 -9.99 33.69 -17.01
N SER A 192 -8.85 33.53 -17.70
CA SER A 192 -8.28 34.61 -18.51
C SER A 192 -7.54 34.01 -19.72
N GLU A 193 -7.99 34.44 -20.90
CA GLU A 193 -7.41 34.15 -22.21
C GLU A 193 -5.97 34.66 -22.31
N ALA A 194 -5.08 33.84 -22.87
CA ALA A 194 -3.93 34.35 -23.62
C ALA A 194 -3.56 33.35 -24.73
N ASN A 195 -3.45 33.92 -25.92
CA ASN A 195 -3.41 33.32 -27.24
C ASN A 195 -1.95 33.05 -27.65
N VAL A 196 -1.57 31.80 -27.99
CA VAL A 196 -0.38 31.50 -28.81
C VAL A 196 -0.67 30.31 -29.74
N LYS A 197 -0.42 30.54 -31.04
CA LYS A 197 -0.61 29.61 -32.18
C LYS A 197 0.53 28.59 -32.32
N PRO A 198 0.37 27.54 -33.16
CA PRO A 198 1.00 26.22 -32.97
C PRO A 198 2.19 25.96 -33.90
N ASN A 199 3.20 25.24 -33.40
CA ASN A 199 3.98 24.22 -34.10
C ASN A 199 5.04 23.67 -33.14
N ASP A 200 5.13 22.36 -32.92
CA ASP A 200 5.88 21.50 -33.81
C ASP A 200 5.80 20.04 -33.34
N SER A 201 5.88 19.12 -34.30
CA SER A 201 5.86 17.68 -34.05
C SER A 201 7.16 17.25 -33.36
N ALA A 202 7.10 16.93 -32.07
CA ALA A 202 8.18 16.24 -31.39
C ALA A 202 7.61 15.07 -30.60
N ALA A 203 8.16 13.88 -30.87
CA ALA A 203 7.86 12.64 -30.18
C ALA A 203 7.77 12.86 -28.66
N ARG A 204 6.67 12.38 -28.05
CA ARG A 204 6.52 12.37 -26.59
C ARG A 204 7.65 11.52 -26.01
N LYS A 205 8.67 12.18 -25.45
CA LYS A 205 9.57 11.55 -24.50
C LYS A 205 8.73 10.91 -23.40
N PRO A 206 9.11 9.71 -22.89
CA PRO A 206 8.42 9.12 -21.75
C PRO A 206 8.39 10.16 -20.63
N LYS A 207 7.21 10.40 -20.06
CA LYS A 207 7.04 11.32 -18.94
C LYS A 207 7.96 10.84 -17.83
N GLU A 208 8.86 11.71 -17.38
CA GLU A 208 9.59 11.49 -16.13
C GLU A 208 8.59 11.14 -15.04
N CYS A 209 8.92 10.10 -14.28
CA CYS A 209 8.03 9.57 -13.26
C CYS A 209 7.68 10.66 -12.26
N ARG A 210 6.38 10.85 -12.04
CA ARG A 210 5.86 11.85 -11.12
C ARG A 210 6.07 11.34 -9.70
N ALA A 211 7.01 11.92 -8.96
CA ALA A 211 7.15 11.66 -7.53
C ALA A 211 5.81 11.94 -6.81
N LEU A 212 5.52 11.17 -5.77
CA LEU A 212 4.46 11.53 -4.82
C LEU A 212 4.95 12.80 -4.11
N ASP A 213 4.39 13.95 -4.48
CA ASP A 213 4.73 15.25 -3.87
C ASP A 213 4.62 15.15 -2.34
N GLY A 214 5.74 15.29 -1.64
CA GLY A 214 5.74 15.15 -0.19
C GLY A 214 7.10 15.06 0.51
N THR A 215 8.13 15.78 0.06
CA THR A 215 9.17 16.38 0.94
C THR A 215 10.13 17.21 0.10
N GLU A 216 9.84 18.51 -0.01
CA GLU A 216 10.86 19.48 -0.40
C GLU A 216 11.81 19.60 0.81
N GLN A 217 12.92 18.86 0.78
CA GLN A 217 14.03 19.11 1.69
C GLN A 217 14.56 20.51 1.35
N GLN A 218 14.15 21.50 2.14
CA GLN A 218 14.81 22.80 2.17
C GLN A 218 16.26 22.59 2.58
N SER A 219 17.13 22.66 1.58
CA SER A 219 18.56 22.90 1.73
C SER A 219 18.78 24.15 2.58
N PHE A 220 19.18 23.97 3.84
CA PHE A 220 19.72 25.06 4.63
C PHE A 220 21.15 25.32 4.17
N GLU A 221 21.29 26.23 3.21
CA GLU A 221 22.55 26.92 2.94
C GLU A 221 22.60 28.25 3.70
N ARG A 222 23.74 28.43 4.40
CA ARG A 222 24.40 29.67 4.86
C ARG A 222 24.10 30.21 6.25
N GLY A 223 25.22 30.54 6.91
CA GLY A 223 25.38 31.26 8.16
C GLY A 223 26.79 31.01 8.69
#